data_AF-A0A1B6DQI1-F1
#
_entry.id   AF-A0A1B6DQI1-F1
#
_cell.length_a   1.000
_cell.length_b   1.000
_cell.length_c   1.000
_cell.angle_alpha   90.00
_cell.angle_beta   90.00
_cell.angle_gamma   90.00
#
_symmetry.space_group_name_H-M   'P 1'
#
loop_
_entity.id
_entity.type
_entity.pdbx_description
1 polymer ?
#
loop_
_entity_poly.entity_id
_entity_poly.type
_entity_poly.pdbx_seq_one_letter_code
_entity_poly.pdbx_strand_id
1 'polypeptide(L)'
;MEEVDKIILHSLKEIGCDIDIEVKNLHQLTSDLIVEAVVRCLTTIQPGLEISYHIPPSMSGKFKIGGALAEACTELGYTGEIGYQTFLYPNEGDIRKVFIFLIEKLPRDSDKSIIQTEDSAPTLRQSISHKLKEDLSTPWSPPSASILKKSSFISVPLESGISLPGQKRDCTPQEWREYCVHQLPFFHNQPPSTSMLLPSIISFNAKTCMHLNQASPSIEENNDQCLGIKPLPLIERKTWLTTTSKLLYTKERIKIAKPQIKQDAPENNNKKEDSKLENKEELEKAELDKVKERLEELQDEIRLIANELTKVKYGDRRKA
;
A
#
# COMPACT_ATOMS: atom_id res chain seq x y z
N MET A 1 24.92 25.75 48.62
CA MET A 1 23.64 25.05 48.46
C MET A 1 23.09 25.20 47.05
N GLU A 2 23.03 26.41 46.48
CA GLU A 2 22.54 26.65 45.12
C GLU A 2 23.34 25.97 43.99
N GLU A 3 24.64 25.71 44.18
CA GLU A 3 25.46 25.03 43.16
C GLU A 3 25.06 23.57 42.95
N VAL A 4 24.72 22.87 44.03
CA VAL A 4 24.25 21.47 43.98
C VAL A 4 22.93 21.39 43.22
N ASP A 5 22.04 22.36 43.47
CA ASP A 5 20.74 22.44 42.81
C ASP A 5 20.89 22.65 41.30
N LYS A 6 21.87 23.47 40.85
CA LYS A 6 22.19 23.64 39.43
C LYS A 6 22.67 22.33 38.77
N ILE A 7 23.50 21.56 39.46
CA ILE A 7 24.00 20.26 38.95
C ILE A 7 22.84 19.27 38.82
N ILE A 8 21.95 19.23 39.82
CA ILE A 8 20.75 18.38 39.80
C ILE A 8 19.87 18.77 38.60
N LEU A 9 19.55 20.05 38.44
CA LEU A 9 18.71 20.54 37.35
C LEU A 9 19.31 20.24 35.96
N HIS A 10 20.63 20.38 35.81
CA HIS A 10 21.31 20.00 34.57
C HIS A 10 21.16 18.51 34.27
N SER A 11 21.42 17.66 35.27
CA SER A 11 21.32 16.20 35.12
C SER A 11 19.89 15.77 34.78
N LEU A 12 18.88 16.39 35.39
CA LEU A 12 17.48 16.11 35.09
C LEU A 12 17.09 16.50 33.65
N LYS A 13 17.67 17.58 33.11
CA LYS A 13 17.50 17.99 31.70
C LYS A 13 18.14 17.00 30.73
N GLU A 14 19.30 16.42 31.06
CA GLU A 14 19.96 15.40 30.24
C GLU A 14 19.13 14.10 30.13
N ILE A 15 18.44 13.72 31.21
CA ILE A 15 17.50 12.58 31.24
C ILE A 15 16.20 12.89 30.45
N GLY A 16 16.03 14.15 30.04
CA GLY A 16 14.93 14.61 29.19
C GLY A 16 13.72 15.13 29.95
N CYS A 17 13.82 15.43 31.25
CA CYS A 17 12.71 16.05 31.99
C CYS A 17 12.40 17.44 31.42
N ASP A 18 11.13 17.74 31.21
CA ASP A 18 10.67 19.03 30.66
C ASP A 18 10.69 20.10 31.77
N ILE A 19 11.88 20.60 32.08
CA ILE A 19 12.10 21.62 33.11
C ILE A 19 12.35 22.95 32.41
N ASP A 20 11.49 23.93 32.71
CA ASP A 20 11.61 25.28 32.20
C ASP A 20 13.00 25.89 32.44
N ILE A 21 13.46 26.69 31.47
CA ILE A 21 14.79 27.32 31.47
C ILE A 21 14.93 28.34 32.62
N GLU A 22 13.82 28.83 33.15
CA GLU A 22 13.77 29.86 34.19
C GLU A 22 13.89 29.31 35.63
N VAL A 23 13.75 27.98 35.81
CA VAL A 23 13.84 27.33 37.12
C VAL A 23 15.30 27.26 37.56
N LYS A 24 15.66 28.01 38.61
CA LYS A 24 17.04 28.07 39.12
C LYS A 24 17.28 27.26 40.39
N ASN A 25 16.21 26.95 41.14
CA ASN A 25 16.28 26.27 42.43
C ASN A 25 15.26 25.12 42.50
N LEU A 26 15.55 24.10 43.32
CA LEU A 26 14.65 22.96 43.52
C LEU A 26 13.28 23.34 44.10
N HIS A 27 13.19 24.43 44.87
CA HIS A 27 11.92 24.93 45.43
C HIS A 27 10.90 25.32 44.35
N GLN A 28 11.35 25.74 43.17
CA GLN A 28 10.47 26.18 42.10
C GLN A 28 9.84 24.99 41.34
N LEU A 29 10.25 23.76 41.63
CA LEU A 29 9.68 22.55 41.04
C LEU A 29 8.35 22.22 41.71
N THR A 30 7.33 22.00 40.89
CA THR A 30 6.02 21.53 41.36
C THR A 30 6.11 20.05 41.71
N SER A 31 5.28 19.57 42.65
CA SER A 31 5.22 18.15 43.05
C SER A 31 5.10 17.19 41.87
N ASP A 32 4.36 17.60 40.84
CA ASP A 32 4.10 16.81 39.64
C ASP A 32 5.38 16.60 38.82
N LEU A 33 6.19 17.67 38.66
CA LEU A 33 7.49 17.61 38.00
C LEU A 33 8.51 16.79 38.80
N ILE A 34 8.47 16.88 40.13
CA ILE A 34 9.36 16.10 41.00
C ILE A 34 9.09 14.61 40.84
N VAL A 35 7.82 14.20 40.89
CA VAL A 35 7.45 12.80 40.70
C VAL A 35 7.81 12.33 39.29
N GLU A 36 7.52 13.12 38.27
CA GLU A 36 7.89 12.79 36.89
C GLU A 36 9.41 12.61 36.75
N ALA A 37 10.20 13.52 37.32
CA ALA A 37 11.66 13.44 37.31
C ALA A 37 12.17 12.19 38.03
N VAL A 38 11.63 11.85 39.20
CA VAL A 38 12.01 10.66 39.95
C VAL A 38 11.64 9.39 39.17
N VAL A 39 10.45 9.31 38.59
CA VAL A 39 10.03 8.17 37.74
C VAL A 39 11.00 7.98 36.59
N ARG A 40 11.34 9.05 35.86
CA ARG A 40 12.29 9.00 34.73
C ARG A 40 13.69 8.55 35.18
N CYS A 41 14.17 9.04 36.32
CA CYS A 41 15.43 8.57 36.90
C CYS A 41 15.37 7.06 37.20
N LEU A 42 14.31 6.60 37.86
CA LEU A 42 14.15 5.18 38.22
C LEU A 42 14.02 4.28 37.00
N THR A 43 13.25 4.66 35.97
CA THR A 43 13.13 3.90 34.72
C THR A 43 14.46 3.82 33.96
N THR A 44 15.30 4.85 34.08
CA THR A 44 16.65 4.86 33.46
C THR A 44 17.62 3.93 34.20
N ILE A 45 17.52 3.87 35.54
CA ILE A 45 18.36 2.98 36.37
C ILE A 45 17.92 1.52 36.23
N GLN A 46 16.61 1.27 36.30
CA GLN A 46 16.02 -0.06 36.26
C GLN A 46 14.92 -0.13 35.18
N PRO A 47 15.28 -0.50 33.94
CA PRO A 47 14.31 -0.67 32.87
C PRO A 47 13.42 -1.88 33.18
N GLY A 48 12.15 -1.64 33.48
CA GLY A 48 11.18 -2.67 33.89
C GLY A 48 10.24 -2.23 35.01
N LEU A 49 10.48 -1.07 35.62
CA LEU A 49 9.59 -0.50 36.63
C LEU A 49 8.41 0.22 35.96
N GLU A 50 7.22 -0.39 36.00
CA GLU A 50 5.97 0.15 35.42
C GLU A 50 5.31 1.17 36.36
N ILE A 51 5.92 2.35 36.55
CA ILE A 51 5.32 3.46 37.29
C ILE A 51 4.85 4.52 36.31
N SER A 52 3.62 5.01 36.49
CA SER A 52 3.05 6.10 35.70
C SER A 52 3.82 7.40 35.91
N TYR A 53 4.19 8.06 34.82
CA TYR A 53 4.81 9.40 34.83
C TYR A 53 3.88 10.49 35.34
N HIS A 54 2.56 10.29 35.21
CA HIS A 54 1.56 11.27 35.60
C HIS A 54 0.93 10.92 36.95
N ILE A 55 0.84 11.91 37.83
CA ILE A 55 0.16 11.79 39.13
C ILE A 55 -1.37 11.89 38.93
N PRO A 56 -2.18 10.91 39.38
CA PRO A 56 -3.63 11.00 39.34
C PRO A 56 -4.15 12.14 40.24
N PRO A 57 -5.27 12.79 39.88
CA PRO A 57 -5.87 13.83 40.74
C PRO A 57 -6.41 13.27 42.07
N SER A 58 -6.72 11.97 42.12
CA SER A 58 -7.23 11.29 43.33
C SER A 58 -6.14 11.08 44.38
N MET A 59 -6.40 11.50 45.62
CA MET A 59 -5.48 11.34 46.77
C MET A 59 -5.02 9.90 47.00
N SER A 60 -5.90 8.91 46.80
CA SER A 60 -5.54 7.50 46.91
C SER A 60 -4.56 7.07 45.82
N GLY A 61 -4.67 7.65 44.63
CA GLY A 61 -3.72 7.43 43.54
C GLY A 61 -2.36 8.05 43.84
N LYS A 62 -2.35 9.28 44.38
CA LYS A 62 -1.11 9.96 44.81
C LYS A 62 -0.37 9.17 45.88
N PHE A 63 -1.08 8.64 46.87
CA PHE A 63 -0.50 7.79 47.92
C PHE A 63 0.12 6.51 47.34
N LYS A 64 -0.56 5.82 46.42
CA LYS A 64 -0.02 4.60 45.79
C LYS A 64 1.25 4.88 45.00
N ILE A 65 1.27 5.95 44.19
CA ILE A 65 2.46 6.32 43.42
C ILE A 65 3.60 6.75 44.34
N GLY A 66 3.34 7.66 45.29
CA GLY A 66 4.36 8.10 46.24
C GLY A 66 4.93 6.95 47.09
N GLY A 67 4.09 5.98 47.45
CA GLY A 67 4.51 4.76 48.13
C GLY A 67 5.38 3.87 47.26
N ALA A 68 4.96 3.60 46.02
CA ALA A 68 5.72 2.79 45.06
C ALA A 68 7.09 3.43 44.73
N LEU A 69 7.16 4.76 44.62
CA LEU A 69 8.42 5.48 44.42
C LEU A 69 9.36 5.37 45.62
N ALA A 70 8.81 5.48 46.83
CA ALA A 70 9.58 5.32 48.05
C ALA A 70 10.14 3.89 48.15
N GLU A 71 9.30 2.88 47.91
CA GLU A 71 9.69 1.47 47.89
C GLU A 71 10.80 1.21 46.87
N ALA A 72 10.64 1.67 45.62
CA ALA A 72 11.67 1.56 44.60
C ALA A 72 13.00 2.24 44.99
N CYS A 73 12.94 3.43 45.62
CA CYS A 73 14.15 4.09 46.12
C CYS A 73 14.81 3.30 47.26
N THR A 74 14.04 2.69 48.15
CA THR A 74 14.58 1.84 49.22
C THR A 74 15.17 0.53 48.70
N GLU A 75 14.56 -0.08 47.67
CA GLU A 75 15.09 -1.27 47.01
C GLU A 75 16.43 -0.99 46.31
N LEU A 76 16.61 0.22 45.78
CA LEU A 76 17.89 0.67 45.23
C LEU A 76 18.96 0.93 46.31
N GLY A 77 18.60 0.86 47.59
CA GLY A 77 19.51 1.02 48.72
C GLY A 77 19.61 2.45 49.26
N TYR A 78 18.56 3.27 49.12
CA TYR A 78 18.54 4.59 49.75
C TYR A 78 18.51 4.45 51.29
N THR A 79 19.46 5.11 51.96
CA THR A 79 19.66 4.98 53.42
C THR A 79 18.85 5.95 54.26
N GLY A 80 18.15 6.91 53.63
CA GLY A 80 17.34 7.91 54.33
C GLY A 80 15.88 7.46 54.50
N GLU A 81 15.17 8.10 55.43
CA GLU A 81 13.72 7.95 55.55
C GLU A 81 13.04 8.57 54.32
N ILE A 82 12.38 7.73 53.52
CA ILE A 82 11.62 8.14 52.35
C ILE A 82 10.22 7.56 52.40
N GLY A 83 9.24 8.38 52.07
CA GLY A 83 7.84 7.97 52.03
C GLY A 83 7.05 8.77 51.02
N TYR A 84 5.76 8.48 50.90
CA TYR A 84 4.88 9.21 50.00
C TYR A 84 4.87 10.73 50.29
N GLN A 85 5.04 11.12 51.56
CA GLN A 85 5.05 12.53 51.98
C GLN A 85 6.22 13.29 51.35
N THR A 86 7.38 12.66 51.17
CA THR A 86 8.58 13.29 50.59
C THR A 86 8.32 13.79 49.16
N PHE A 87 7.48 13.07 48.39
CA PHE A 87 7.18 13.42 47.01
C PHE A 87 5.93 14.31 46.86
N LEU A 88 4.90 14.08 47.70
CA LEU A 88 3.66 14.86 47.65
C LEU A 88 3.83 16.25 48.30
N TYR A 89 4.67 16.34 49.32
CA TYR A 89 4.94 17.55 50.08
C TYR A 89 6.46 17.75 50.17
N PRO A 90 7.09 18.13 49.04
CA PRO A 90 8.54 18.16 48.91
C PRO A 90 9.16 19.15 49.88
N ASN A 91 10.01 18.63 50.77
CA ASN A 91 10.96 19.44 51.53
C ASN A 91 12.28 19.52 50.74
N GLU A 92 12.84 20.73 50.61
CA GLU A 92 14.05 20.94 49.82
C GLU A 92 15.21 20.05 50.27
N GLY A 93 15.39 19.90 51.60
CA GLY A 93 16.49 19.12 52.15
C GLY A 93 16.40 17.64 51.81
N ASP A 94 15.19 17.09 51.78
CA ASP A 94 14.97 15.66 51.59
C ASP A 94 14.93 15.31 50.10
N ILE A 95 14.26 16.12 49.28
CA ILE A 95 14.26 15.97 47.83
C ILE A 95 15.66 16.11 47.24
N ARG A 96 16.48 17.05 47.75
CA ARG A 96 17.87 17.21 47.32
C ARG A 96 18.69 15.93 47.57
N LYS A 97 18.57 15.33 48.75
CA LYS A 97 19.27 14.06 49.08
C LYS A 97 18.82 12.93 48.16
N VAL A 98 17.52 12.83 47.90
CA VAL A 98 16.96 11.81 47.00
C VAL A 98 17.50 12.00 45.58
N PHE A 99 17.49 13.21 45.03
CA PHE A 99 18.02 13.45 43.68
C PHE A 99 19.52 13.24 43.58
N ILE A 100 20.32 13.62 44.59
CA ILE A 100 21.75 13.32 44.61
C ILE A 100 21.96 11.80 44.52
N PHE A 101 21.26 11.03 45.35
CA PHE A 101 21.34 9.57 45.34
C PHE A 101 20.94 8.99 43.98
N LEU A 102 19.80 9.41 43.42
CA LEU A 102 19.33 8.93 42.13
C LEU A 102 20.32 9.27 41.02
N ILE A 103 20.83 10.50 40.99
CA ILE A 103 21.79 10.95 39.95
C ILE A 103 23.14 10.23 40.08
N GLU A 104 23.55 9.82 41.27
CA GLU A 104 24.71 8.95 41.48
C GLU A 104 24.51 7.52 40.96
N LYS A 105 23.26 7.05 40.95
CA LYS A 105 22.90 5.72 40.44
C LYS A 105 22.55 5.71 38.96
N LEU A 106 22.37 6.87 38.33
CA LEU A 106 22.18 6.94 36.89
C LEU A 106 23.41 6.34 36.19
N PRO A 107 23.21 5.62 35.07
CA PRO A 107 24.30 5.20 34.21
C PRO A 107 24.96 6.45 33.59
N ARG A 108 25.97 7.00 34.27
CA ARG A 108 26.69 8.18 33.80
C ARG A 108 27.65 7.78 32.68
N ASP A 109 27.66 8.55 31.61
CA ASP A 109 28.63 8.45 30.51
C ASP A 109 30.10 8.73 30.95
N SER A 110 30.35 9.05 32.21
CA SER A 110 31.69 9.35 32.74
C SER A 110 32.64 8.15 32.84
N ASP A 111 32.14 6.92 32.83
CA ASP A 111 32.98 5.72 32.72
C ASP A 111 33.56 5.52 31.30
N LYS A 112 33.23 6.40 30.36
CA LYS A 112 33.82 6.44 29.00
C LYS A 112 35.11 7.26 28.93
N SER A 113 35.60 7.84 30.03
CA SER A 113 36.79 8.71 29.99
C SER A 113 38.13 8.02 30.28
N ILE A 114 38.16 6.72 30.62
CA ILE A 114 39.42 6.01 30.95
C ILE A 114 39.75 4.85 30.01
N ILE A 115 38.86 4.46 29.09
CA ILE A 115 39.19 3.42 28.11
C ILE A 115 38.96 3.97 26.71
N GLN A 116 39.88 4.83 26.29
CA GLN A 116 40.19 5.01 24.86
C GLN A 116 40.81 3.70 24.36
N THR A 117 39.97 2.72 24.05
CA THR A 117 40.23 1.85 22.90
C THR A 117 39.28 2.29 21.82
N GLU A 118 39.85 2.61 20.66
CA GLU A 118 39.24 2.90 19.37
C GLU A 118 38.32 1.75 18.90
N ASP A 119 37.28 1.43 19.65
CA ASP A 119 36.27 0.49 19.22
C ASP A 119 35.27 1.27 18.35
N SER A 120 35.45 1.18 17.04
CA SER A 120 34.53 1.74 16.04
C SER A 120 33.09 1.22 16.18
N ALA A 121 32.92 0.05 16.79
CA ALA A 121 31.64 -0.65 16.92
C ALA A 121 30.58 0.10 17.76
N PRO A 122 30.83 0.59 19.00
CA PRO A 122 29.87 1.39 19.75
C PRO A 122 29.50 2.70 19.03
N THR A 123 30.46 3.40 18.42
CA THR A 123 30.22 4.64 17.65
C THR A 123 29.32 4.37 16.44
N LEU A 124 29.57 3.27 15.72
CA LEU A 124 28.73 2.84 14.61
C LEU A 124 27.31 2.50 15.09
N ARG A 125 27.16 1.75 16.19
CA ARG A 125 25.85 1.42 16.76
C ARG A 125 25.07 2.67 17.15
N GLN A 126 25.73 3.66 17.73
CA GLN A 126 25.10 4.92 18.09
C GLN A 126 24.68 5.72 16.86
N SER A 127 25.51 5.76 15.81
CA SER A 127 25.17 6.37 14.53
C SER A 127 24.00 5.67 13.83
N ILE A 128 23.96 4.34 13.85
CA ILE A 128 22.85 3.55 13.29
C ILE A 128 21.56 3.84 14.05
N SER A 129 21.61 3.82 15.38
CA SER A 129 20.45 4.09 16.23
C SER A 129 19.89 5.49 16.00
N HIS A 130 20.77 6.50 15.88
CA HIS A 130 20.37 7.86 15.55
C HIS A 130 19.68 7.94 14.19
N LYS A 131 20.25 7.30 13.15
CA LYS A 131 19.64 7.30 11.82
C LYS A 131 18.30 6.57 11.76
N LEU A 132 18.18 5.44 12.43
CA LEU A 132 16.91 4.73 12.54
C LEU A 132 15.86 5.56 13.27
N LYS A 133 16.24 6.27 14.33
CA LYS A 133 15.31 7.15 15.07
C LYS A 133 14.83 8.31 14.20
N GLU A 134 15.73 8.91 13.42
CA GLU A 134 15.40 9.95 12.44
C GLU A 134 14.43 9.41 11.38
N ASP A 135 14.74 8.26 10.77
CA ASP A 135 13.90 7.65 9.72
C ASP A 135 12.52 7.23 10.26
N LEU A 136 12.46 6.64 11.45
CA LEU A 136 11.21 6.25 12.11
C LEU A 136 10.38 7.45 12.59
N SER A 137 11.01 8.61 12.82
CA SER A 137 10.29 9.85 13.15
C SER A 137 9.60 10.47 11.93
N THR A 138 10.01 10.09 10.72
CA THR A 138 9.30 10.50 9.50
C THR A 138 8.03 9.65 9.32
N PRO A 139 6.88 10.25 8.95
CA PRO A 139 5.69 9.48 8.66
C PRO A 139 5.98 8.51 7.51
N TRP A 140 5.74 7.21 7.76
CA TRP A 140 5.96 6.17 6.77
C TRP A 140 5.23 6.51 5.47
N SER A 141 5.99 6.73 4.40
CA SER A 141 5.44 6.93 3.06
C SER A 141 5.60 5.62 2.29
N PRO A 142 4.51 5.04 1.75
CA PRO A 142 4.65 3.84 0.93
C PRO A 142 5.56 4.17 -0.26
N PRO A 143 6.46 3.25 -0.69
CA PRO A 143 7.34 3.46 -1.84
C PRO A 143 6.62 3.91 -3.13
N SER A 144 5.32 3.61 -3.23
CA SER A 144 4.44 4.03 -4.32
C SER A 144 4.04 5.52 -4.31
N ALA A 145 4.09 6.21 -3.16
CA ALA A 145 3.70 7.62 -3.07
C ALA A 145 4.72 8.57 -3.73
N SER A 146 5.98 8.15 -3.87
CA SER A 146 7.01 8.89 -4.60
C SER A 146 7.01 8.58 -6.10
N ILE A 147 6.60 7.37 -6.49
CA ILE A 147 6.52 6.92 -7.90
C ILE A 147 5.27 7.48 -8.56
N LEU A 148 4.17 7.57 -7.83
CA LEU A 148 2.98 8.28 -8.25
C LEU A 148 3.18 9.76 -7.92
N LYS A 149 3.95 10.45 -8.79
CA LYS A 149 3.71 11.90 -9.01
C LYS A 149 2.19 12.07 -9.02
N LYS A 150 1.66 13.08 -8.31
CA LYS A 150 0.22 13.41 -8.19
C LYS A 150 -0.45 13.60 -9.56
N SER A 151 -0.51 12.56 -10.38
CA SER A 151 -1.27 12.48 -11.59
C SER A 151 -2.63 12.01 -11.14
N SER A 152 -3.61 12.90 -11.28
CA SER A 152 -5.00 12.59 -11.11
C SER A 152 -5.31 11.30 -11.87
N PHE A 153 -5.69 10.22 -11.17
CA PHE A 153 -6.09 8.98 -11.82
C PHE A 153 -7.50 9.16 -12.38
N ILE A 154 -7.59 9.89 -13.48
CA ILE A 154 -8.85 10.23 -14.16
C ILE A 154 -9.00 9.29 -15.35
N SER A 155 -10.04 8.45 -15.30
CA SER A 155 -10.43 7.58 -16.41
C SER A 155 -11.65 8.12 -17.15
N VAL A 156 -11.64 7.98 -18.48
CA VAL A 156 -12.76 8.25 -19.38
C VAL A 156 -13.35 6.91 -19.85
N PRO A 157 -14.67 6.79 -20.08
CA PRO A 157 -15.25 5.59 -20.66
C PRO A 157 -14.65 5.31 -22.05
N LEU A 158 -14.18 4.08 -22.26
CA LEU A 158 -13.65 3.62 -23.55
C LEU A 158 -14.64 2.66 -24.22
N GLU A 159 -14.67 2.68 -25.55
CA GLU A 159 -15.54 1.85 -26.38
C GLU A 159 -14.74 1.05 -27.41
N SER A 160 -15.04 -0.24 -27.54
CA SER A 160 -14.31 -1.16 -28.43
C SER A 160 -14.97 -1.42 -29.77
N GLY A 161 -16.23 -1.00 -29.94
CA GLY A 161 -17.07 -1.39 -31.07
C GLY A 161 -17.63 -2.82 -31.00
N ILE A 162 -17.17 -3.65 -30.06
CA ILE A 162 -17.59 -5.06 -29.93
C ILE A 162 -18.87 -5.14 -29.09
N SER A 163 -19.90 -5.78 -29.62
CA SER A 163 -21.15 -6.05 -28.91
C SER A 163 -21.10 -7.41 -28.22
N LEU A 164 -21.26 -7.45 -26.89
CA LEU A 164 -21.37 -8.71 -26.16
C LEU A 164 -22.79 -9.29 -26.26
N PRO A 165 -22.95 -10.61 -26.37
CA PRO A 165 -24.26 -11.24 -26.29
C PRO A 165 -24.88 -10.99 -24.91
N GLY A 166 -26.08 -10.41 -24.89
CA GLY A 166 -26.83 -10.10 -23.66
C GLY A 166 -26.68 -8.65 -23.14
N GLN A 167 -25.75 -7.85 -23.68
CA GLN A 167 -25.65 -6.43 -23.36
C GLN A 167 -26.70 -5.66 -24.17
N LYS A 168 -27.74 -5.13 -23.50
CA LYS A 168 -28.71 -4.24 -24.14
C LYS A 168 -28.11 -2.85 -24.29
N ARG A 169 -28.21 -2.27 -25.49
CA ARG A 169 -27.92 -0.86 -25.79
C ARG A 169 -29.22 -0.18 -26.16
N ASP A 170 -29.26 1.14 -26.00
CA ASP A 170 -30.43 1.96 -26.29
C ASP A 170 -30.59 2.27 -27.81
N CYS A 171 -29.68 1.77 -28.66
CA CYS A 171 -29.69 1.97 -30.11
C CYS A 171 -29.90 0.67 -30.88
N THR A 172 -30.33 0.79 -32.14
CA THR A 172 -30.49 -0.37 -33.01
C THR A 172 -29.12 -0.97 -33.39
N PRO A 173 -29.05 -2.29 -33.66
CA PRO A 173 -27.80 -2.92 -34.09
C PRO A 173 -27.21 -2.37 -35.39
N GLN A 174 -28.00 -1.69 -36.21
CA GLN A 174 -27.56 -1.08 -37.47
C GLN A 174 -26.93 0.29 -37.22
N GLU A 175 -27.60 1.16 -36.46
CA GLU A 175 -27.06 2.46 -36.04
C GLU A 175 -25.72 2.30 -35.28
N TRP A 176 -25.63 1.27 -34.43
CA TRP A 176 -24.38 0.96 -33.74
C TRP A 176 -23.24 0.62 -34.71
N ARG A 177 -23.52 -0.15 -35.76
CA ARG A 177 -22.50 -0.51 -36.76
C ARG A 177 -22.04 0.71 -37.55
N GLU A 178 -22.96 1.56 -37.97
CA GLU A 178 -22.65 2.80 -38.68
C GLU A 178 -21.79 3.73 -37.83
N TYR A 179 -22.11 3.87 -36.53
CA TYR A 179 -21.27 4.60 -35.58
C TYR A 179 -19.86 4.00 -35.45
N CYS A 180 -19.75 2.67 -35.31
CA CYS A 180 -18.44 2.01 -35.18
C CYS A 180 -17.56 2.17 -36.41
N VAL A 181 -18.14 2.16 -37.61
CA VAL A 181 -17.40 2.26 -38.87
C VAL A 181 -17.02 3.71 -39.18
N HIS A 182 -17.90 4.67 -38.91
CA HIS A 182 -17.73 6.04 -39.40
C HIS A 182 -17.30 7.06 -38.33
N GLN A 183 -17.58 6.81 -37.05
CA GLN A 183 -17.46 7.83 -36.00
C GLN A 183 -16.61 7.40 -34.80
N LEU A 184 -16.46 6.10 -34.53
CA LEU A 184 -15.69 5.63 -33.37
C LEU A 184 -14.18 5.76 -33.63
N PRO A 185 -13.46 6.63 -32.88
CA PRO A 185 -12.02 6.71 -33.02
C PRO A 185 -11.34 5.51 -32.37
N PHE A 186 -10.12 5.19 -32.83
CA PHE A 186 -9.29 4.16 -32.21
C PHE A 186 -9.03 4.44 -30.73
N PHE A 187 -8.83 3.37 -29.95
CA PHE A 187 -8.63 3.43 -28.49
C PHE A 187 -7.63 4.48 -28.00
N HIS A 188 -6.53 4.68 -28.73
CA HIS A 188 -5.49 5.64 -28.35
C HIS A 188 -5.90 7.11 -28.56
N ASN A 189 -6.92 7.37 -29.36
CA ASN A 189 -7.45 8.71 -29.69
C ASN A 189 -8.81 9.00 -29.03
N GLN A 190 -9.39 8.04 -28.31
CA GLN A 190 -10.62 8.25 -27.53
C GLN A 190 -10.43 9.22 -26.35
N PRO A 191 -9.37 9.11 -25.52
CA PRO A 191 -9.16 10.06 -24.44
C PRO A 191 -8.62 11.40 -24.98
N PRO A 192 -9.03 12.54 -24.40
CA PRO A 192 -8.54 13.86 -24.82
C PRO A 192 -7.05 14.08 -24.51
N SER A 193 -6.46 13.27 -23.62
CA SER A 193 -5.04 13.35 -23.26
C SER A 193 -4.42 11.97 -23.08
N THR A 194 -3.15 11.83 -23.44
CA THR A 194 -2.39 10.57 -23.32
C THR A 194 -2.21 10.11 -21.87
N SER A 195 -2.18 11.05 -20.92
CA SER A 195 -2.08 10.72 -19.49
C SER A 195 -3.32 9.99 -18.95
N MET A 196 -4.48 10.21 -19.56
CA MET A 196 -5.75 9.56 -19.18
C MET A 196 -5.93 8.19 -19.85
N LEU A 197 -5.14 7.85 -20.87
CA LEU A 197 -5.27 6.59 -21.60
C LEU A 197 -5.07 5.38 -20.69
N LEU A 198 -3.96 5.36 -19.94
CA LEU A 198 -3.61 4.24 -19.07
C LEU A 198 -4.64 4.04 -17.94
N PRO A 199 -5.05 5.08 -17.18
CA PRO A 199 -6.16 4.96 -16.24
C PRO A 199 -7.45 4.45 -16.87
N SER A 200 -7.79 4.92 -18.07
CA SER A 200 -9.01 4.52 -18.78
C SER A 200 -9.00 3.04 -19.19
N ILE A 201 -7.87 2.55 -19.70
CA ILE A 201 -7.69 1.13 -20.05
C ILE A 201 -7.79 0.25 -18.79
N ILE A 202 -7.15 0.67 -17.69
CA ILE A 202 -7.20 -0.05 -16.42
C ILE A 202 -8.64 -0.11 -15.90
N SER A 203 -9.35 1.02 -15.85
CA SER A 203 -10.75 1.08 -15.43
C SER A 203 -11.67 0.24 -16.31
N PHE A 204 -11.50 0.29 -17.62
CA PHE A 204 -12.26 -0.51 -18.59
C PHE A 204 -12.07 -2.02 -18.37
N ASN A 205 -10.83 -2.46 -18.16
CA ASN A 205 -10.51 -3.85 -17.86
C ASN A 205 -11.05 -4.28 -16.48
N ALA A 206 -10.90 -3.42 -15.47
CA ALA A 206 -11.34 -3.68 -14.10
C ALA A 206 -12.87 -3.83 -13.99
N LYS A 207 -13.63 -2.96 -14.68
CA LYS A 207 -15.11 -3.04 -14.75
C LYS A 207 -15.58 -4.43 -15.18
N THR A 208 -14.88 -5.02 -16.15
CA THR A 208 -15.22 -6.34 -16.66
C THR A 208 -14.80 -7.47 -15.72
N CYS A 209 -13.64 -7.36 -15.07
CA CYS A 209 -13.19 -8.34 -14.07
C CYS A 209 -14.08 -8.39 -12.81
N MET A 210 -14.85 -7.33 -12.57
CA MET A 210 -15.73 -7.19 -11.40
C MET A 210 -17.19 -7.51 -11.71
N HIS A 211 -17.56 -7.91 -12.95
CA HIS A 211 -18.97 -8.04 -13.35
C HIS A 211 -19.82 -6.81 -12.97
N LEU A 212 -19.22 -5.61 -12.94
CA LEU A 212 -19.90 -4.33 -12.70
C LEU A 212 -20.64 -3.91 -13.98
N ASN A 213 -21.51 -4.78 -14.48
CA ASN A 213 -22.50 -4.40 -15.46
C ASN A 213 -23.72 -3.90 -14.69
N GLN A 214 -23.92 -2.59 -14.76
CA GLN A 214 -25.07 -1.84 -14.23
C GLN A 214 -25.11 -1.72 -12.70
N ALA A 215 -24.21 -0.90 -12.14
CA ALA A 215 -24.66 -0.02 -11.06
C ALA A 215 -25.29 1.20 -11.73
N SER A 216 -26.62 1.18 -11.90
CA SER A 216 -27.38 2.43 -11.96
C SER A 216 -27.08 3.22 -10.69
N PRO A 217 -26.98 4.56 -10.75
CA PRO A 217 -26.75 5.36 -9.55
C PRO A 217 -28.04 5.39 -8.72
N SER A 218 -28.27 4.38 -7.91
CA SER A 218 -29.08 4.52 -6.72
C SER A 218 -28.20 5.22 -5.69
N ILE A 219 -28.34 6.55 -5.63
CA ILE A 219 -27.82 7.37 -4.54
C ILE A 219 -28.64 6.99 -3.31
N GLU A 220 -28.14 6.01 -2.57
CA GLU A 220 -28.41 5.93 -1.14
C GLU A 220 -27.06 6.13 -0.46
N GLU A 221 -26.83 7.39 -0.11
CA GLU A 221 -25.89 7.76 0.94
C GLU A 221 -26.19 6.87 2.15
N ASN A 222 -25.20 6.14 2.64
CA ASN A 222 -24.84 6.15 4.06
C ASN A 222 -23.71 5.16 4.36
N ASN A 223 -22.82 5.66 5.22
CA ASN A 223 -21.90 4.97 6.13
C ASN A 223 -20.47 4.71 5.64
N ASP A 224 -19.61 5.60 6.16
CA ASP A 224 -18.19 5.46 6.42
C ASP A 224 -17.84 4.13 7.12
N GLN A 225 -17.71 3.07 6.35
CA GLN A 225 -16.90 1.92 6.74
C GLN A 225 -15.74 1.80 5.76
N CYS A 226 -14.54 2.11 6.27
CA CYS A 226 -13.27 1.84 5.62
C CYS A 226 -13.33 0.48 4.93
N LEU A 227 -13.22 0.48 3.60
CA LEU A 227 -13.31 -0.69 2.74
C LEU A 227 -12.24 -1.71 3.14
N GLY A 228 -12.61 -2.65 4.02
CA GLY A 228 -11.91 -3.90 4.22
C GLY A 228 -12.03 -4.71 2.94
N ILE A 229 -11.11 -4.48 2.00
CA ILE A 229 -11.02 -5.26 0.76
C ILE A 229 -10.66 -6.68 1.16
N LYS A 230 -11.66 -7.55 1.29
CA LYS A 230 -11.44 -9.00 1.34
C LYS A 230 -10.80 -9.39 -0.01
N PRO A 231 -9.64 -10.05 -0.03
CA PRO A 231 -9.04 -10.48 -1.28
C PRO A 231 -10.04 -11.39 -1.99
N LEU A 232 -10.51 -10.97 -3.16
CA LEU A 232 -11.43 -11.79 -3.93
C LEU A 232 -10.68 -13.06 -4.37
N PRO A 233 -11.33 -14.23 -4.29
CA PRO A 233 -10.71 -15.48 -4.71
C PRO A 233 -10.30 -15.38 -6.18
N LEU A 234 -9.08 -15.84 -6.47
CA LEU A 234 -8.53 -16.08 -7.81
C LEU A 234 -9.30 -17.22 -8.48
N ILE A 235 -10.57 -16.98 -8.77
CA ILE A 235 -11.32 -17.75 -9.75
C ILE A 235 -10.78 -17.31 -11.11
N GLU A 236 -10.59 -18.25 -12.02
CA GLU A 236 -10.16 -18.03 -13.40
C GLU A 236 -11.21 -17.17 -14.13
N ARG A 237 -11.14 -15.84 -13.91
CA ARG A 237 -12.13 -14.91 -14.45
C ARG A 237 -11.84 -14.72 -15.92
N LYS A 238 -12.85 -15.00 -16.75
CA LYS A 238 -12.89 -14.62 -18.16
C LYS A 238 -12.81 -13.09 -18.23
N THR A 239 -11.60 -12.55 -18.33
CA THR A 239 -11.38 -11.12 -18.50
C THR A 239 -11.96 -10.66 -19.83
N TRP A 240 -12.19 -9.35 -19.95
CA TRP A 240 -12.65 -8.75 -21.20
C TRP A 240 -11.76 -9.15 -22.39
N LEU A 241 -10.44 -9.05 -22.19
CA LEU A 241 -9.43 -9.43 -23.18
C LEU A 241 -9.52 -10.90 -23.57
N THR A 242 -9.76 -11.81 -22.62
CA THR A 242 -9.94 -13.23 -22.96
C THR A 242 -11.25 -13.48 -23.72
N THR A 243 -12.31 -12.73 -23.42
CA THR A 243 -13.61 -12.88 -24.08
C THR A 243 -13.59 -12.26 -25.49
N THR A 244 -12.99 -11.08 -25.65
CA THR A 244 -12.82 -10.45 -26.97
C THR A 244 -11.82 -11.19 -27.82
N SER A 245 -10.70 -11.65 -27.26
CA SER A 245 -9.76 -12.51 -27.97
C SER A 245 -10.45 -13.79 -28.46
N LYS A 246 -11.28 -14.43 -27.63
CA LYS A 246 -12.10 -15.56 -28.08
C LYS A 246 -13.06 -15.15 -29.21
N LEU A 247 -13.81 -14.06 -29.06
CA LEU A 247 -14.75 -13.60 -30.09
C LEU A 247 -14.08 -13.23 -31.43
N LEU A 248 -12.86 -12.68 -31.39
CA LEU A 248 -12.13 -12.23 -32.57
C LEU A 248 -11.32 -13.34 -33.24
N TYR A 249 -10.71 -14.23 -32.45
CA TYR A 249 -9.72 -15.19 -32.93
C TYR A 249 -10.18 -16.65 -32.89
N THR A 250 -11.26 -16.98 -32.16
CA THR A 250 -11.84 -18.32 -32.22
C THR A 250 -13.07 -18.28 -33.14
N LYS A 251 -13.07 -19.11 -34.20
CA LYS A 251 -14.23 -19.34 -35.08
C LYS A 251 -15.40 -20.06 -34.38
N GLU A 252 -15.32 -20.25 -33.07
CA GLU A 252 -16.40 -20.86 -32.30
C GLU A 252 -17.55 -19.88 -32.17
N ARG A 253 -18.64 -20.15 -32.90
CA ARG A 253 -19.94 -19.55 -32.60
C ARG A 253 -20.23 -19.90 -31.13
N ILE A 254 -20.25 -18.89 -30.27
CA ILE A 254 -20.78 -19.02 -28.92
C ILE A 254 -22.17 -19.62 -29.09
N LYS A 255 -22.33 -20.89 -28.72
CA LYS A 255 -23.64 -21.52 -28.62
C LYS A 255 -24.35 -20.73 -27.54
N ILE A 256 -25.22 -19.81 -27.97
CA ILE A 256 -26.21 -19.20 -27.09
C ILE A 256 -26.97 -20.39 -26.53
N ALA A 257 -26.74 -20.71 -25.25
CA ALA A 257 -27.60 -21.63 -24.55
C ALA A 257 -29.00 -21.04 -24.69
N LYS A 258 -29.86 -21.72 -25.47
CA LYS A 258 -31.27 -21.33 -25.59
C LYS A 258 -31.78 -21.17 -24.16
N PRO A 259 -32.41 -20.04 -23.80
CA PRO A 259 -33.10 -19.97 -22.53
C PRO A 259 -34.08 -21.15 -22.50
N GLN A 260 -34.04 -21.94 -21.44
CA GLN A 260 -34.95 -23.06 -21.29
C GLN A 260 -36.38 -22.51 -21.21
N ILE A 261 -37.02 -22.44 -22.37
CA ILE A 261 -38.46 -22.29 -22.50
C ILE A 261 -39.01 -23.66 -22.15
N LYS A 262 -39.73 -23.73 -21.03
CA LYS A 262 -40.58 -24.88 -20.69
C LYS A 262 -41.46 -25.17 -21.91
N GLN A 263 -41.49 -26.46 -22.25
CA GLN A 263 -42.27 -27.00 -23.36
C GLN A 263 -43.72 -26.52 -23.28
N ASP A 264 -44.20 -25.93 -24.38
CA ASP A 264 -45.51 -26.21 -24.97
C ASP A 264 -45.40 -25.93 -26.48
N ALA A 265 -45.67 -26.95 -27.29
CA ALA A 265 -45.70 -26.94 -28.76
C ALA A 265 -47.03 -26.31 -29.28
N PRO A 266 -47.29 -26.08 -30.60
CA PRO A 266 -46.57 -26.64 -31.77
C PRO A 266 -46.37 -25.73 -33.03
N GLU A 267 -45.59 -26.30 -33.97
CA GLU A 267 -45.76 -26.30 -35.45
C GLU A 267 -45.36 -25.11 -36.38
N ASN A 268 -44.30 -25.38 -37.17
CA ASN A 268 -44.28 -25.52 -38.65
C ASN A 268 -43.32 -24.60 -39.47
N ASN A 269 -42.71 -25.20 -40.53
CA ASN A 269 -41.97 -24.63 -41.68
C ASN A 269 -40.42 -24.59 -41.69
N ASN A 270 -39.74 -25.75 -41.75
CA ASN A 270 -38.30 -25.87 -42.08
C ASN A 270 -38.04 -26.65 -43.39
N LYS A 271 -38.24 -26.02 -44.56
CA LYS A 271 -37.78 -26.61 -45.85
C LYS A 271 -37.14 -25.61 -46.82
N LYS A 272 -37.09 -24.31 -46.51
CA LYS A 272 -36.51 -23.27 -47.39
C LYS A 272 -35.17 -22.71 -46.93
N GLU A 273 -34.78 -22.92 -45.67
CA GLU A 273 -33.53 -22.35 -45.13
C GLU A 273 -32.31 -23.25 -45.34
N ASP A 274 -32.50 -24.58 -45.36
CA ASP A 274 -31.39 -25.55 -45.45
C ASP A 274 -30.62 -25.43 -46.78
N SER A 275 -31.31 -25.25 -47.91
CA SER A 275 -30.67 -25.14 -49.23
C SER A 275 -29.90 -23.83 -49.46
N LYS A 276 -30.18 -22.79 -48.67
CA LYS A 276 -29.42 -21.52 -48.72
C LYS A 276 -28.18 -21.56 -47.82
N LEU A 277 -28.20 -22.35 -46.75
CA LEU A 277 -27.04 -22.55 -45.89
C LEU A 277 -26.00 -23.43 -46.57
N GLU A 278 -26.40 -24.53 -47.20
CA GLU A 278 -25.48 -25.45 -47.88
C GLU A 278 -24.69 -24.76 -49.01
N ASN A 279 -25.37 -23.96 -49.85
CA ASN A 279 -24.71 -23.20 -50.92
C ASN A 279 -23.72 -22.15 -50.40
N LYS A 280 -23.94 -21.60 -49.21
CA LYS A 280 -23.02 -20.59 -48.63
C LYS A 280 -21.78 -21.27 -48.03
N GLU A 281 -21.95 -22.43 -47.41
CA GLU A 281 -20.84 -23.22 -46.86
C GLU A 281 -19.93 -23.77 -47.97
N GLU A 282 -20.49 -24.19 -49.11
CA GLU A 282 -19.68 -24.62 -50.26
C GLU A 282 -18.86 -23.47 -50.87
N LEU A 283 -19.44 -22.25 -50.94
CA LEU A 283 -18.73 -21.07 -51.43
C LEU A 283 -17.58 -20.66 -50.50
N GLU A 284 -17.83 -20.62 -49.18
CA GLU A 284 -16.81 -20.32 -48.18
C GLU A 284 -15.69 -21.37 -48.16
N LYS A 285 -16.00 -22.64 -48.44
CA LYS A 285 -15.02 -23.72 -48.56
C LYS A 285 -14.15 -23.57 -49.81
N ALA A 286 -14.73 -23.18 -50.95
CA ALA A 286 -14.00 -22.91 -52.17
C ALA A 286 -13.05 -21.70 -52.04
N GLU A 287 -13.45 -20.67 -51.30
CA GLU A 287 -12.58 -19.53 -50.99
C GLU A 287 -11.41 -19.93 -50.08
N LEU A 288 -11.65 -20.79 -49.08
CA LEU A 288 -10.60 -21.31 -48.20
C LEU A 288 -9.56 -22.14 -48.95
N ASP A 289 -9.98 -22.96 -49.90
CA ASP A 289 -9.05 -23.79 -50.67
C ASP A 289 -8.20 -22.95 -51.64
N LYS A 290 -8.74 -21.87 -52.21
CA LYS A 290 -7.95 -20.88 -52.98
C LYS A 290 -6.90 -20.17 -52.12
N VAL A 291 -7.24 -19.83 -50.87
CA VAL A 291 -6.29 -19.19 -49.94
C VAL A 291 -5.17 -20.15 -49.54
N LYS A 292 -5.47 -21.45 -49.39
CA LYS A 292 -4.43 -22.47 -49.12
C LYS A 292 -3.47 -22.64 -50.28
N GLU A 293 -3.98 -22.72 -51.51
CA GLU A 293 -3.16 -22.82 -52.72
C GLU A 293 -2.20 -21.62 -52.81
N ARG A 294 -2.71 -20.40 -52.55
CA ARG A 294 -1.87 -19.20 -52.53
C ARG A 294 -0.79 -19.21 -51.43
N LEU A 295 -1.07 -19.83 -50.28
CA LEU A 295 -0.09 -19.97 -49.21
C LEU A 295 1.00 -20.98 -49.55
N GLU A 296 0.67 -22.07 -50.26
CA GLU A 296 1.65 -23.04 -50.75
C GLU A 296 2.57 -22.40 -51.81
N GLU A 297 2.01 -21.65 -52.76
CA GLU A 297 2.80 -20.88 -53.73
C GLU A 297 3.80 -19.94 -53.06
N LEU A 298 3.34 -19.15 -52.08
CA LEU A 298 4.21 -18.22 -51.33
C LEU A 298 5.28 -18.94 -50.52
N GLN A 299 4.99 -20.12 -49.97
CA GLN A 299 6.00 -20.92 -49.27
C GLN A 299 7.09 -21.43 -50.21
N ASP A 300 6.73 -21.82 -51.43
CA ASP A 300 7.70 -22.26 -52.43
C ASP A 300 8.53 -21.08 -52.98
N GLU A 301 7.92 -19.90 -53.15
CA GLU A 301 8.67 -18.66 -53.46
C GLU A 301 9.70 -18.33 -52.37
N ILE A 302 9.30 -18.42 -51.08
CA ILE A 302 10.22 -18.19 -49.96
C ILE A 302 11.36 -19.21 -49.97
N ARG A 303 11.09 -20.48 -50.27
CA ARG A 303 12.14 -21.52 -50.39
C ARG A 303 13.08 -21.25 -51.56
N LEU A 304 12.57 -20.79 -52.69
CA LEU A 304 13.39 -20.41 -53.83
C LEU A 304 14.31 -19.24 -53.49
N ILE A 305 13.76 -18.18 -52.88
CA ILE A 305 14.55 -17.02 -52.43
C ILE A 305 15.59 -17.42 -51.38
N ALA A 306 15.26 -18.31 -50.45
CA ALA A 306 16.21 -18.84 -49.47
C ALA A 306 17.35 -19.64 -50.14
N ASN A 307 17.03 -20.40 -51.19
CA ASN A 307 18.01 -21.12 -51.99
C ASN A 307 18.89 -20.19 -52.84
N GLU A 308 18.35 -19.08 -53.32
CA GLU A 308 19.16 -18.05 -53.99
C GLU A 308 20.08 -17.31 -53.01
N LEU A 309 19.57 -16.92 -51.85
CA LEU A 309 20.37 -16.28 -50.79
C LEU A 309 21.51 -17.17 -50.31
N THR A 310 21.27 -18.48 -50.19
CA THR A 310 22.35 -19.42 -49.87
C THR A 310 23.37 -19.54 -51.00
N LYS A 311 22.95 -19.58 -52.27
CA LYS A 311 23.87 -19.55 -53.42
C LYS A 311 24.71 -18.27 -53.48
N VAL A 312 24.14 -17.09 -53.19
CA VAL A 312 24.89 -15.82 -53.11
C VAL A 312 25.91 -15.88 -51.97
N LYS A 313 25.51 -16.37 -50.79
CA LYS A 313 26.38 -16.50 -49.60
C LYS A 313 27.57 -17.45 -49.81
N TYR A 314 27.43 -18.47 -50.67
CA TYR A 314 28.51 -19.41 -51.02
C TYR A 314 29.25 -19.08 -52.33
N GLY A 315 28.65 -18.29 -53.22
CA GLY A 315 29.26 -17.81 -54.47
C GLY A 315 30.32 -16.74 -54.24
N ASP A 316 30.13 -15.89 -53.23
CA ASP A 316 31.06 -14.80 -52.89
C ASP A 316 32.36 -15.30 -52.22
N ARG A 317 32.41 -16.57 -51.79
CA ARG A 317 33.63 -17.19 -51.23
C ARG A 317 34.58 -17.78 -52.28
N ARG A 318 34.24 -17.76 -53.58
CA ARG A 318 35.10 -18.30 -54.66
C ARG A 318 35.81 -17.24 -55.50
N LYS A 319 35.77 -15.96 -55.12
CA LYS A 319 36.47 -14.86 -55.80
C LYS A 319 37.42 -14.06 -54.88
N ALA A 320 37.86 -14.66 -53.78
CA ALA A 320 38.99 -14.18 -52.97
C ALA A 320 40.15 -15.15 -53.08
#